data_AF-A0A1F9LJW9-F1
#
_entry.id   AF-A0A1F9LJW9-F1
#
_cell.length_a   1.000
_cell.length_b   1.000
_cell.length_c   1.000
_cell.angle_alpha   90.00
_cell.angle_beta   90.00
_cell.angle_gamma   90.00
#
_symmetry.space_group_name_H-M   'P 1'
#
loop_
_entity.id
_entity.type
_entity.pdbx_description
1 polymer ?
#
loop_
_entity_poly.entity_id
_entity_poly.type
_entity_poly.pdbx_seq_one_letter_code
_entity_poly.pdbx_strand_id
1 'polypeptide(L)'
;MPLCTRTLPAFLLLLVFVSYEPVQASSLPRELENLDPEATSAELRRAYGRSGRLQATLRNAMQQVGGFVQHCTGGACPPGLFGNSSNHRSILEATAGRCDLEQIIAVGERNLLWLNTINKTRSPEQQLAFTSPKLQAKMGIPIDQPKRYGHRSICTKLERVVSTMPEDMKTVLFGKGELPEDPIVPEKTYLEQGRSLDELYQTTLRWKMFEPHRDHFTRLSVMDIRGYYFLQRVKNLENELADFSGLTPQLQEQYRTWLLQLCANASVVAGEGFTRAEQCKGLFETALADEALPAYYERFVVAGAAVYRTYFDIQNPRENLDWSRVDHQAEVTFLDPRQQPVRDFLQTNLEDEFRYQEWQLHLRFVKRGAGVPRVLFEANAAPHVNGIGGDTITMNANDSLDEFGTRWAIRHEFGHLLGFPDCYFEFFDKTVEEMVTYQIDPTDLMCSRAGHFTKRMYRELEAVYGEEVEVAIR
;
A
#
# COMPACT_ATOMS: atom_id res chain seq x y z
N MET A 1 28.36 -35.10 33.05
CA MET A 1 29.34 -34.16 32.44
C MET A 1 29.98 -34.85 31.25
N PRO A 2 30.30 -34.19 30.11
CA PRO A 2 30.28 -32.75 29.79
C PRO A 2 29.15 -32.36 28.81
N LEU A 3 28.58 -31.16 28.99
CA LEU A 3 28.72 -29.92 28.17
C LEU A 3 27.96 -29.94 26.83
N CYS A 4 26.75 -29.39 26.88
CA CYS A 4 26.06 -28.84 25.73
C CYS A 4 25.93 -27.33 25.95
N THR A 5 26.90 -26.56 25.45
CA THR A 5 26.84 -25.10 25.41
C THR A 5 26.13 -24.68 24.14
N ARG A 6 24.87 -24.25 24.24
CA ARG A 6 24.22 -23.46 23.19
C ARG A 6 24.46 -21.98 23.50
N THR A 7 25.38 -21.38 22.77
CA THR A 7 25.51 -19.93 22.60
C THR A 7 24.31 -19.42 21.81
N LEU A 8 23.57 -18.44 22.34
CA LEU A 8 22.70 -17.60 21.54
C LEU A 8 23.58 -16.67 20.68
N PRO A 9 23.31 -16.49 19.37
CA PRO A 9 24.01 -15.50 18.57
C PRO A 9 23.63 -14.09 19.01
N ALA A 10 24.62 -13.18 19.05
CA ALA A 10 24.46 -11.75 19.35
C ALA A 10 23.45 -11.03 18.44
N PHE A 11 23.08 -11.65 17.31
CA PHE A 11 22.13 -11.14 16.32
C PHE A 11 20.70 -10.95 16.86
N LEU A 12 20.28 -11.72 17.86
CA LEU A 12 18.92 -11.61 18.42
C LEU A 12 18.72 -10.41 19.36
N LEU A 13 19.81 -9.83 19.89
CA LEU A 13 19.72 -8.68 20.78
C LEU A 13 19.56 -7.36 20.02
N LEU A 14 20.02 -7.29 18.76
CA LEU A 14 19.88 -6.11 17.92
C LEU A 14 18.44 -5.91 17.41
N LEU A 15 17.72 -7.00 17.12
CA LEU A 15 16.35 -6.95 16.58
C LEU A 15 15.32 -6.39 17.58
N VAL A 16 15.56 -6.51 18.88
CA VAL A 16 14.65 -5.99 19.91
C VAL A 16 14.72 -4.46 20.01
N PHE A 17 15.81 -3.82 19.58
CA PHE A 17 15.98 -2.36 19.64
C PHE A 17 15.48 -1.61 18.41
N VAL A 18 15.34 -2.26 17.25
CA VAL A 18 14.91 -1.60 16.00
C VAL A 18 13.37 -1.50 15.90
N SER A 19 12.63 -2.15 16.81
CA SER A 19 11.18 -2.32 16.67
C SER A 19 10.31 -1.31 17.45
N TYR A 20 10.89 -0.35 18.16
CA TYR A 20 10.14 0.67 18.91
C TYR A 20 10.76 2.06 18.74
N GLU A 21 10.07 2.90 17.96
CA GLU A 21 10.30 4.33 17.68
C GLU A 21 11.65 4.71 17.01
N PRO A 22 11.64 5.67 16.05
CA PRO A 22 12.88 6.20 15.48
C PRO A 22 13.53 7.11 16.52
N VAL A 23 14.47 6.57 17.30
CA VAL A 23 15.41 7.39 18.05
C VAL A 23 16.27 8.13 17.03
N GLN A 24 16.18 9.47 17.01
CA GLN A 24 17.08 10.31 16.22
C GLN A 24 18.53 9.91 16.52
N ALA A 25 19.32 9.66 15.47
CA ALA A 25 20.70 9.18 15.58
C ALA A 25 21.63 10.06 16.43
N SER A 26 21.20 11.28 16.79
CA SER A 26 21.93 12.24 17.61
C SER A 26 21.91 11.97 19.12
N SER A 27 21.20 10.95 19.63
CA SER A 27 21.12 10.67 21.08
C SER A 27 21.77 9.35 21.52
N LEU A 28 22.55 8.69 20.67
CA LEU A 28 23.37 7.56 21.10
C LEU A 28 24.55 8.06 21.96
N PRO A 29 24.82 7.48 23.14
CA PRO A 29 26.03 7.79 23.90
C PRO A 29 27.26 7.55 23.02
N ARG A 30 28.18 8.52 22.94
CA ARG A 30 29.47 8.44 22.21
C ARG A 30 30.31 7.19 22.51
N GLU A 31 29.99 6.48 23.59
CA GLU A 31 30.61 5.23 24.00
C GLU A 31 30.26 4.05 23.07
N LEU A 32 29.18 4.14 22.27
CA LEU A 32 28.76 3.10 21.32
C LEU A 32 29.39 3.24 19.93
N GLU A 33 29.93 4.40 19.58
CA GLU A 33 30.53 4.65 18.25
C GLU A 33 31.90 3.97 18.08
N ASN A 34 32.51 3.48 19.16
CA ASN A 34 33.86 2.92 19.17
C ASN A 34 33.93 1.44 19.58
N LEU A 35 32.81 0.72 19.54
CA LEU A 35 32.82 -0.72 19.84
C LEU A 35 33.35 -1.51 18.65
N ASP A 36 34.36 -2.33 18.92
CA ASP A 36 34.89 -3.31 17.97
C ASP A 36 33.78 -4.32 17.58
N PRO A 37 33.45 -4.48 16.28
CA PRO A 37 32.43 -5.42 15.83
C PRO A 37 32.72 -6.88 16.22
N GLU A 38 33.95 -7.22 16.60
CA GLU A 38 34.35 -8.57 17.03
C GLU A 38 34.40 -8.77 18.56
N ALA A 39 33.97 -7.78 19.34
CA ALA A 39 34.04 -7.84 20.80
C ALA A 39 33.31 -9.07 21.38
N THR A 40 33.98 -9.75 22.31
CA THR A 40 33.49 -11.01 22.88
C THR A 40 32.35 -10.79 23.88
N SER A 41 31.54 -11.83 24.11
CA SER A 41 30.46 -11.86 25.13
C SER A 41 30.92 -11.44 26.54
N ALA A 42 32.20 -11.61 26.87
CA ALA A 42 32.78 -11.21 28.15
C ALA A 42 33.06 -9.69 28.24
N GLU A 43 33.40 -9.05 27.12
CA GLU A 43 33.70 -7.62 27.03
C GLU A 43 32.42 -6.78 27.06
N LEU A 44 31.38 -7.25 26.35
CA LEU A 44 30.04 -6.67 26.43
C LEU A 44 29.52 -6.73 27.87
N ARG A 45 29.67 -7.85 28.59
CA ARG A 45 29.25 -7.96 30.00
C ARG A 45 29.96 -6.98 30.94
N ARG A 46 31.24 -6.66 30.69
CA ARG A 46 31.96 -5.64 31.48
C ARG A 46 31.47 -4.22 31.18
N ALA A 47 31.18 -3.91 29.92
CA ALA A 47 30.65 -2.60 29.51
C ALA A 47 29.22 -2.38 30.08
N TYR A 48 28.37 -3.40 30.01
CA TYR A 48 26.97 -3.30 30.43
C TYR A 48 26.73 -3.46 31.95
N GLY A 49 27.72 -3.94 32.70
CA GLY A 49 27.61 -4.20 34.15
C GLY A 49 27.42 -2.95 35.04
N ARG A 50 27.54 -1.72 34.50
CA ARG A 50 27.47 -0.48 35.28
C ARG A 50 26.15 0.30 35.15
N SER A 51 25.23 -0.10 34.27
CA SER A 51 23.96 0.62 34.07
C SER A 51 22.81 -0.02 34.84
N GLY A 52 22.44 0.60 35.97
CA GLY A 52 21.33 0.15 36.83
C GLY A 52 19.95 0.14 36.13
N ARG A 53 19.74 0.98 35.10
CA ARG A 53 18.49 1.02 34.31
C ARG A 53 18.34 -0.20 33.40
N LEU A 54 19.43 -0.69 32.80
CA LEU A 54 19.38 -1.82 31.86
C LEU A 54 19.12 -3.15 32.56
N GLN A 55 19.62 -3.31 33.80
CA GLN A 55 19.38 -4.52 34.60
C GLN A 55 17.91 -4.69 34.98
N ALA A 56 17.15 -3.61 35.17
CA ALA A 56 15.72 -3.68 35.46
C ALA A 56 14.92 -4.14 34.23
N THR A 57 15.26 -3.62 33.04
CA THR A 57 14.61 -3.97 31.78
C THR A 57 14.86 -5.43 31.39
N LEU A 58 16.11 -5.92 31.55
CA LEU A 58 16.45 -7.32 31.26
C LEU A 58 15.75 -8.30 32.22
N ARG A 59 15.58 -7.92 33.49
CA ARG A 59 14.90 -8.76 34.49
C ARG A 59 13.40 -8.91 34.18
N ASN A 60 12.76 -7.84 33.72
CA ASN A 60 11.35 -7.87 33.29
C ASN A 60 11.15 -8.68 32.00
N ALA A 61 12.07 -8.54 31.04
CA ALA A 61 12.03 -9.33 29.80
C ALA A 61 12.20 -10.84 30.06
N MET A 62 13.10 -11.22 30.98
CA MET A 62 13.31 -12.64 31.31
C MET A 62 12.16 -13.26 32.12
N GLN A 63 11.44 -12.47 32.93
CA GLN A 63 10.22 -12.95 33.61
C GLN A 63 9.06 -13.23 32.65
N GLN A 64 8.96 -12.49 31.54
CA GLN A 64 7.91 -12.74 30.53
C GLN A 64 8.19 -13.96 29.65
N VAL A 65 9.46 -14.30 29.41
CA VAL A 65 9.85 -15.46 28.59
C VAL A 65 9.81 -16.78 29.39
N GLY A 66 9.95 -16.72 30.72
CA GLY A 66 9.90 -17.91 31.60
C GLY A 66 8.51 -18.55 31.77
N GLY A 67 7.44 -17.89 31.30
CA GLY A 67 6.06 -18.38 31.44
C GLY A 67 5.56 -19.32 30.34
N PHE A 68 6.36 -19.59 29.30
CA PHE A 68 5.90 -20.27 28.09
C PHE A 68 6.43 -21.71 27.90
N VAL A 69 7.10 -22.29 28.90
CA VAL A 69 7.61 -23.67 28.84
C VAL A 69 7.06 -24.49 30.00
N GLN A 70 5.75 -24.74 29.97
CA GLN A 70 5.12 -25.82 30.72
C GLN A 70 3.76 -26.10 30.06
N HIS A 71 3.70 -27.09 29.18
CA HIS A 71 2.56 -27.97 28.87
C HIS A 71 2.76 -28.58 27.47
N CYS A 72 3.41 -29.73 27.41
CA CYS A 72 3.24 -30.73 26.33
C CYS A 72 4.01 -32.01 26.72
N THR A 73 3.40 -32.82 27.57
CA THR A 73 3.82 -34.23 27.75
C THR A 73 2.57 -35.10 27.87
N GLY A 74 2.33 -35.93 26.85
CA GLY A 74 1.51 -37.13 26.95
C GLY A 74 0.27 -37.15 26.05
N GLY A 75 0.25 -38.07 25.07
CA GLY A 75 -0.97 -38.47 24.38
C GLY A 75 -0.74 -39.07 22.99
N ALA A 76 -0.99 -40.36 22.85
CA ALA A 76 -0.74 -41.20 21.66
C ALA A 76 -1.54 -40.81 20.40
N CYS A 77 -0.93 -41.02 19.22
CA CYS A 77 -1.61 -41.08 17.92
C CYS A 77 -2.03 -42.54 17.62
N PRO A 78 -3.26 -42.79 17.12
CA PRO A 78 -3.58 -44.05 16.47
C PRO A 78 -3.33 -43.98 14.95
N PRO A 79 -2.91 -45.08 14.31
CA PRO A 79 -2.71 -45.15 12.86
C PRO A 79 -4.01 -45.60 12.16
N GLY A 80 -4.29 -45.03 10.98
CA GLY A 80 -5.42 -45.47 10.15
C GLY A 80 -5.62 -44.62 8.90
N LEU A 81 -4.81 -44.87 7.88
CA LEU A 81 -5.09 -44.48 6.50
C LEU A 81 -5.54 -45.72 5.72
N PHE A 82 -6.50 -45.51 4.81
CA PHE A 82 -6.68 -46.06 3.46
C PHE A 82 -8.11 -46.49 3.17
N GLY A 83 -8.77 -45.78 2.24
CA GLY A 83 -10.00 -46.23 1.59
C GLY A 83 -10.78 -45.16 0.82
N ASN A 84 -10.72 -45.25 -0.51
CA ASN A 84 -11.71 -44.84 -1.52
C ASN A 84 -11.76 -43.41 -2.10
N SER A 85 -11.84 -43.40 -3.43
CA SER A 85 -11.85 -42.31 -4.40
C SER A 85 -13.24 -41.70 -4.63
N SER A 86 -13.86 -41.17 -3.58
CA SER A 86 -15.12 -40.39 -3.64
C SER A 86 -14.96 -38.97 -3.06
N ASN A 87 -13.75 -38.41 -3.13
CA ASN A 87 -13.28 -37.33 -2.26
C ASN A 87 -13.49 -35.88 -2.75
N HIS A 88 -14.29 -35.62 -3.79
CA HIS A 88 -14.58 -34.23 -4.19
C HIS A 88 -15.73 -33.60 -3.39
N ARG A 89 -16.68 -34.40 -2.89
CA ARG A 89 -17.80 -33.88 -2.08
C ARG A 89 -17.40 -33.64 -0.61
N SER A 90 -16.45 -34.42 -0.08
CA SER A 90 -16.00 -34.32 1.32
C SER A 90 -15.10 -33.10 1.59
N ILE A 91 -14.37 -32.57 0.60
CA ILE A 91 -13.56 -31.35 0.79
C ILE A 91 -14.48 -30.15 0.96
N LEU A 92 -15.58 -30.06 0.19
CA LEU A 92 -16.54 -28.95 0.32
C LEU A 92 -17.41 -29.07 1.57
N GLU A 93 -17.73 -30.29 2.03
CA GLU A 93 -18.54 -30.52 3.23
C GLU A 93 -17.71 -30.47 4.54
N ALA A 94 -16.41 -30.79 4.52
CA ALA A 94 -15.54 -30.72 5.70
C ALA A 94 -14.97 -29.32 5.99
N THR A 95 -14.96 -28.42 5.00
CA THR A 95 -14.63 -26.99 5.18
C THR A 95 -15.86 -26.09 5.31
N ALA A 96 -17.07 -26.67 5.38
CA ALA A 96 -18.32 -25.96 5.61
C ALA A 96 -18.32 -25.34 7.03
N GLY A 97 -17.66 -24.20 7.17
CA GLY A 97 -17.63 -23.41 8.40
C GLY A 97 -16.36 -22.60 8.64
N ARG A 98 -15.25 -22.88 7.94
CA ARG A 98 -14.03 -22.07 8.07
C ARG A 98 -13.39 -21.83 6.72
N CYS A 99 -13.54 -20.60 6.25
CA CYS A 99 -12.79 -20.06 5.14
C CYS A 99 -11.30 -19.99 5.51
N ASP A 100 -10.51 -20.78 4.77
CA ASP A 100 -9.06 -20.86 4.90
C ASP A 100 -8.40 -19.93 3.89
N LEU A 101 -7.82 -18.83 4.37
CA LEU A 101 -7.12 -17.88 3.51
C LEU A 101 -5.88 -18.49 2.83
N GLU A 102 -5.23 -19.48 3.44
CA GLU A 102 -4.08 -20.16 2.82
C GLU A 102 -4.52 -21.00 1.62
N GLN A 103 -5.71 -21.62 1.71
CA GLN A 103 -6.30 -22.31 0.57
C GLN A 103 -6.60 -21.34 -0.58
N ILE A 104 -7.12 -20.15 -0.30
CA ILE A 104 -7.36 -19.12 -1.32
C ILE A 104 -6.06 -18.70 -1.99
N ILE A 105 -5.00 -18.51 -1.20
CA ILE A 105 -3.65 -18.19 -1.69
C ILE A 105 -3.15 -19.30 -2.61
N ALA A 106 -3.15 -20.55 -2.16
CA ALA A 106 -2.67 -21.69 -2.94
C ALA A 106 -3.45 -21.89 -4.25
N VAL A 107 -4.77 -21.70 -4.23
CA VAL A 107 -5.62 -21.81 -5.43
C VAL A 107 -5.35 -20.65 -6.41
N GLY A 108 -5.09 -19.44 -5.90
CA GLY A 108 -4.67 -18.30 -6.70
C GLY A 108 -3.31 -18.48 -7.36
N GLU A 109 -2.30 -18.93 -6.61
CA GLU A 109 -0.98 -19.30 -7.14
C GLU A 109 -1.09 -20.35 -8.24
N ARG A 110 -1.91 -21.38 -8.02
CA ARG A 110 -2.15 -22.45 -8.99
C ARG A 110 -2.84 -21.95 -10.26
N ASN A 111 -3.74 -20.98 -10.15
CA ASN A 111 -4.37 -20.33 -11.29
C ASN A 111 -3.36 -19.54 -12.14
N LEU A 112 -2.44 -18.81 -11.51
CA LEU A 112 -1.33 -18.12 -12.20
C LEU A 112 -0.37 -19.12 -12.86
N LEU A 113 -0.04 -20.21 -12.17
CA LEU A 113 0.78 -21.28 -12.74
C LEU A 113 0.09 -21.93 -13.95
N TRP A 114 -1.24 -22.10 -13.92
CA TRP A 114 -1.99 -22.63 -15.06
C TRP A 114 -1.96 -21.68 -16.25
N LEU A 115 -2.13 -20.37 -16.02
CA LEU A 115 -2.00 -19.33 -17.06
C LEU A 115 -0.62 -19.41 -17.73
N ASN A 116 0.44 -19.51 -16.92
CA ASN A 116 1.80 -19.64 -17.42
C ASN A 116 2.00 -20.92 -18.22
N THR A 117 1.44 -22.05 -17.78
CA THR A 117 1.49 -23.32 -18.53
C THR A 117 0.80 -23.20 -19.88
N ILE A 118 -0.39 -22.56 -19.94
CA ILE A 118 -1.10 -22.31 -21.21
C ILE A 118 -0.29 -21.40 -22.15
N ASN A 119 0.41 -20.41 -21.60
CA ASN A 119 1.18 -19.47 -22.41
C ASN A 119 2.51 -20.01 -22.94
N LYS A 120 3.04 -21.13 -22.42
CA LYS A 120 4.30 -21.74 -22.89
C LYS A 120 4.22 -22.23 -24.34
N THR A 121 3.03 -22.58 -24.82
CA THR A 121 2.80 -23.12 -26.17
C THR A 121 2.30 -22.06 -27.15
N ARG A 122 2.05 -20.82 -26.67
CA ARG A 122 1.46 -19.72 -27.45
C ARG A 122 2.54 -18.76 -27.96
N SER A 123 2.32 -18.21 -29.16
CA SER A 123 3.10 -17.06 -29.64
C SER A 123 2.86 -15.83 -28.74
N PRO A 124 3.79 -14.86 -28.67
CA PRO A 124 3.63 -13.65 -27.85
C PRO A 124 2.30 -12.92 -28.07
N GLU A 125 1.80 -12.88 -29.30
CA GLU A 125 0.56 -12.19 -29.68
C GLU A 125 -0.70 -12.96 -29.24
N GLN A 126 -0.57 -14.26 -28.94
CA GLN A 126 -1.66 -15.15 -28.55
C GLN A 126 -1.70 -15.43 -27.05
N GLN A 127 -0.72 -14.95 -26.28
CA GLN A 127 -0.66 -15.17 -24.84
C GLN A 127 -1.89 -14.59 -24.14
N LEU A 128 -2.38 -15.35 -23.18
CA LEU A 128 -3.47 -14.95 -22.29
C LEU A 128 -2.95 -14.10 -21.15
N ALA A 129 -3.77 -13.14 -20.74
CA ALA A 129 -3.50 -12.33 -19.56
C ALA A 129 -4.77 -12.10 -18.75
N PHE A 130 -4.62 -12.18 -17.42
CA PHE A 130 -5.68 -11.75 -16.51
C PHE A 130 -5.81 -10.21 -16.48
N THR A 131 -4.74 -9.49 -16.79
CA THR A 131 -4.73 -8.04 -16.94
C THR A 131 -4.76 -7.61 -18.42
N SER A 132 -5.25 -6.41 -18.69
CA SER A 132 -5.11 -5.74 -19.99
C SER A 132 -5.29 -4.23 -19.79
N PRO A 133 -4.81 -3.37 -20.70
CA PRO A 133 -5.05 -1.93 -20.62
C PRO A 133 -6.53 -1.58 -20.46
N LYS A 134 -7.41 -2.27 -21.21
CA LYS A 134 -8.86 -2.08 -21.16
C LYS A 134 -9.48 -2.49 -19.82
N LEU A 135 -8.94 -3.52 -19.17
CA LEU A 135 -9.41 -3.95 -17.85
C LEU A 135 -8.91 -2.98 -16.78
N GLN A 136 -7.64 -2.59 -16.83
CA GLN A 136 -7.02 -1.68 -15.87
C GLN A 136 -7.70 -0.31 -15.88
N ALA A 137 -8.05 0.22 -17.05
CA ALA A 137 -8.83 1.45 -17.20
C ALA A 137 -10.21 1.41 -16.49
N LYS A 138 -10.69 0.22 -16.10
CA LYS A 138 -11.97 0.03 -15.38
C LYS A 138 -11.80 -0.32 -13.90
N MET A 139 -10.57 -0.50 -13.41
CA MET A 139 -10.31 -0.94 -12.03
C MET A 139 -10.12 0.21 -11.04
N GLY A 140 -10.57 1.42 -11.39
CA GLY A 140 -10.60 2.53 -10.45
C GLY A 140 -11.43 2.22 -9.21
N ILE A 141 -10.95 2.62 -8.04
CA ILE A 141 -11.68 2.51 -6.76
C ILE A 141 -12.02 3.94 -6.33
N PRO A 142 -13.05 4.58 -6.90
CA PRO A 142 -13.30 5.97 -6.63
C PRO A 142 -13.68 6.19 -5.16
N ILE A 143 -13.37 7.38 -4.65
CA ILE A 143 -13.60 7.79 -3.25
C ILE A 143 -15.04 7.67 -2.77
N ASP A 144 -16.02 7.76 -3.66
CA ASP A 144 -17.44 7.57 -3.39
C ASP A 144 -17.89 6.10 -3.38
N GLN A 145 -17.05 5.19 -3.86
CA GLN A 145 -17.27 3.74 -3.86
C GLN A 145 -16.03 3.01 -3.35
N PRO A 146 -15.64 3.25 -2.08
CA PRO A 146 -14.45 2.63 -1.52
C PRO A 146 -14.57 1.11 -1.54
N LYS A 147 -13.48 0.43 -1.88
CA LYS A 147 -13.40 -1.03 -1.76
C LYS A 147 -13.22 -1.37 -0.28
N ARG A 148 -14.04 -2.30 0.20
CA ARG A 148 -13.93 -2.87 1.53
C ARG A 148 -13.54 -4.33 1.45
N TYR A 149 -12.61 -4.74 2.28
CA TYR A 149 -12.18 -6.14 2.35
C TYR A 149 -11.68 -6.49 3.74
N GLY A 150 -12.10 -7.65 4.22
CA GLY A 150 -11.66 -8.28 5.45
C GLY A 150 -11.84 -9.78 5.35
N HIS A 151 -11.51 -10.52 6.40
CA HIS A 151 -11.66 -11.98 6.41
C HIS A 151 -13.05 -12.41 5.94
N ARG A 152 -14.12 -11.88 6.56
CA ARG A 152 -15.50 -12.22 6.21
C ARG A 152 -15.85 -11.97 4.74
N SER A 153 -15.56 -10.78 4.20
CA SER A 153 -15.93 -10.44 2.81
C SER A 153 -15.10 -11.20 1.78
N ILE A 154 -13.83 -11.51 2.08
CA ILE A 154 -13.00 -12.42 1.27
C ILE A 154 -13.65 -13.80 1.18
N CYS A 155 -14.12 -14.35 2.31
CA CYS A 155 -14.76 -15.65 2.35
C CYS A 155 -16.07 -15.69 1.58
N THR A 156 -16.94 -14.69 1.76
CA THR A 156 -18.17 -14.56 0.96
C THR A 156 -17.88 -14.42 -0.53
N LYS A 157 -16.77 -13.76 -0.90
CA LYS A 157 -16.35 -13.65 -2.31
C LYS A 157 -15.85 -14.98 -2.85
N LEU A 158 -15.10 -15.77 -2.06
CA LEU A 158 -14.70 -17.13 -2.45
C LEU A 158 -15.91 -18.01 -2.76
N GLU A 159 -16.90 -18.05 -1.87
CA GLU A 159 -18.13 -18.84 -2.06
C GLU A 159 -18.84 -18.47 -3.37
N ARG A 160 -18.88 -17.18 -3.70
CA ARG A 160 -19.45 -16.68 -4.97
C ARG A 160 -18.62 -17.09 -6.19
N VAL A 161 -17.30 -16.95 -6.12
CA VAL A 161 -16.41 -17.35 -7.22
C VAL A 161 -16.56 -18.85 -7.48
N VAL A 162 -16.48 -19.67 -6.42
CA VAL A 162 -16.61 -21.12 -6.52
C VAL A 162 -18.00 -21.55 -7.00
N SER A 163 -19.09 -20.90 -6.58
CA SER A 163 -20.44 -21.30 -7.01
C SER A 163 -20.70 -21.08 -8.50
N THR A 164 -20.00 -20.14 -9.14
CA THR A 164 -20.13 -19.84 -10.56
C THR A 164 -19.06 -20.49 -11.45
N MET A 165 -18.01 -21.05 -10.84
CA MET A 165 -16.90 -21.68 -11.56
C MET A 165 -17.33 -23.03 -12.18
N PRO A 166 -16.94 -23.35 -13.43
CA PRO A 166 -17.15 -24.68 -14.01
C PRO A 166 -16.47 -25.79 -13.19
N GLU A 167 -17.10 -26.96 -13.08
CA GLU A 167 -16.55 -28.11 -12.32
C GLU A 167 -15.18 -28.58 -12.85
N ASP A 168 -14.97 -28.51 -14.16
CA ASP A 168 -13.69 -28.83 -14.79
C ASP A 168 -12.59 -27.89 -14.28
N MET A 169 -12.86 -26.58 -14.23
CA MET A 169 -11.94 -25.60 -13.65
C MET A 169 -11.71 -25.84 -12.15
N LYS A 170 -12.75 -26.18 -11.38
CA LYS A 170 -12.58 -26.51 -9.95
C LYS A 170 -11.66 -27.70 -9.76
N THR A 171 -11.81 -28.73 -10.60
CA THR A 171 -10.97 -29.93 -10.55
C THR A 171 -9.51 -29.59 -10.80
N VAL A 172 -9.22 -28.72 -11.77
CA VAL A 172 -7.84 -28.25 -12.02
C VAL A 172 -7.33 -27.41 -10.85
N LEU A 173 -8.08 -26.41 -10.42
CA LEU A 173 -7.61 -25.36 -9.50
C LEU A 173 -7.57 -25.80 -8.03
N PHE A 174 -8.50 -26.65 -7.59
CA PHE A 174 -8.54 -27.19 -6.23
C PHE A 174 -7.94 -28.59 -6.11
N GLY A 175 -7.63 -29.23 -7.24
CA GLY A 175 -6.97 -30.54 -7.30
C GLY A 175 -5.44 -30.46 -7.18
N LYS A 176 -4.82 -31.63 -7.15
CA LYS A 176 -3.34 -31.80 -7.13
C LYS A 176 -2.77 -32.36 -8.45
N GLY A 177 -3.61 -32.50 -9.48
CA GLY A 177 -3.20 -33.06 -10.77
C GLY A 177 -2.26 -32.13 -11.55
N GLU A 178 -1.79 -32.62 -12.69
CA GLU A 178 -1.03 -31.79 -13.64
C GLU A 178 -1.90 -30.66 -14.21
N LEU A 179 -1.26 -29.55 -14.58
CA LEU A 179 -1.94 -28.40 -15.16
C LEU A 179 -2.04 -28.60 -16.68
N PRO A 180 -3.24 -28.57 -17.27
CA PRO A 180 -3.41 -28.69 -18.72
C PRO A 180 -2.66 -27.58 -19.48
N GLU A 181 -2.08 -27.93 -20.63
CA GLU A 181 -1.43 -26.97 -21.55
C GLU A 181 -2.44 -26.12 -22.34
N ASP A 182 -3.71 -26.51 -22.36
CA ASP A 182 -4.80 -25.75 -22.97
C ASP A 182 -5.95 -25.52 -21.97
N PRO A 183 -6.74 -24.43 -22.13
CA PRO A 183 -7.96 -24.26 -21.37
C PRO A 183 -8.94 -25.42 -21.63
N ILE A 184 -9.32 -26.13 -20.58
CA ILE A 184 -10.32 -27.22 -20.65
C ILE A 184 -11.77 -26.71 -20.77
N VAL A 185 -11.95 -25.39 -20.65
CA VAL A 185 -13.21 -24.68 -20.89
C VAL A 185 -12.96 -23.61 -21.97
N PRO A 186 -14.00 -23.05 -22.61
CA PRO A 186 -13.81 -21.97 -23.57
C PRO A 186 -12.96 -20.83 -22.99
N GLU A 187 -12.02 -20.32 -23.79
CA GLU A 187 -11.02 -19.34 -23.35
C GLU A 187 -11.63 -18.11 -22.67
N LYS A 188 -12.76 -17.62 -23.19
CA LYS A 188 -13.51 -16.53 -22.57
C LYS A 188 -13.93 -16.87 -21.13
N THR A 189 -14.48 -18.06 -20.91
CA THR A 189 -14.88 -18.55 -19.59
C THR A 189 -13.69 -18.71 -18.66
N TYR A 190 -12.58 -19.27 -19.18
CA TYR A 190 -11.33 -19.40 -18.42
C TYR A 190 -10.83 -18.03 -17.95
N LEU A 191 -10.78 -17.03 -18.84
CA LEU A 191 -10.34 -15.68 -18.51
C LEU A 191 -11.28 -14.97 -17.52
N GLU A 192 -12.59 -15.11 -17.66
CA GLU A 192 -13.56 -14.48 -16.74
C GLU A 192 -13.45 -15.04 -15.31
N GLN A 193 -13.39 -16.37 -15.18
CA GLN A 193 -13.28 -17.05 -13.88
C GLN A 193 -11.87 -16.91 -13.30
N GLY A 194 -10.83 -17.06 -14.13
CA GLY A 194 -9.43 -16.88 -13.75
C GLY A 194 -9.15 -15.48 -13.22
N ARG A 195 -9.72 -14.42 -13.83
CA ARG A 195 -9.64 -13.04 -13.32
C ARG A 195 -10.36 -12.86 -11.98
N SER A 196 -11.55 -13.44 -11.83
CA SER A 196 -12.32 -13.33 -10.59
C SER A 196 -11.58 -13.97 -9.42
N LEU A 197 -10.91 -15.10 -9.66
CA LEU A 197 -10.07 -15.77 -8.69
C LEU A 197 -8.76 -15.02 -8.44
N ASP A 198 -8.09 -14.50 -9.47
CA ASP A 198 -6.90 -13.67 -9.32
C ASP A 198 -7.19 -12.41 -8.47
N GLU A 199 -8.30 -11.72 -8.71
CA GLU A 199 -8.67 -10.55 -7.90
C GLU A 199 -8.90 -10.91 -6.41
N LEU A 200 -9.48 -12.08 -6.15
CA LEU A 200 -9.66 -12.62 -4.81
C LEU A 200 -8.32 -12.99 -4.16
N TYR A 201 -7.42 -13.63 -4.91
CA TYR A 201 -6.06 -13.95 -4.51
C TYR A 201 -5.27 -12.70 -4.10
N GLN A 202 -5.23 -11.69 -4.96
CA GLN A 202 -4.55 -10.42 -4.68
C GLN A 202 -5.13 -9.71 -3.45
N THR A 203 -6.46 -9.70 -3.31
CA THR A 203 -7.13 -9.12 -2.13
C THR A 203 -6.78 -9.89 -0.86
N THR A 204 -6.64 -11.21 -0.93
CA THR A 204 -6.29 -12.08 0.21
C THR A 204 -4.85 -11.87 0.65
N LEU A 205 -3.91 -11.79 -0.28
CA LEU A 205 -2.51 -11.45 0.02
C LEU A 205 -2.40 -10.07 0.68
N ARG A 206 -3.10 -9.06 0.14
CA ARG A 206 -3.13 -7.71 0.73
C ARG A 206 -3.70 -7.73 2.15
N TRP A 207 -4.79 -8.45 2.39
CA TRP A 207 -5.34 -8.61 3.74
C TRP A 207 -4.33 -9.26 4.69
N LYS A 208 -3.70 -10.37 4.30
CA LYS A 208 -2.69 -11.06 5.12
C LYS A 208 -1.50 -10.16 5.47
N MET A 209 -1.09 -9.29 4.56
CA MET A 209 -0.04 -8.31 4.80
C MET A 209 -0.45 -7.25 5.83
N PHE A 210 -1.71 -6.80 5.82
CA PHE A 210 -2.18 -5.70 6.66
C PHE A 210 -2.81 -6.14 7.99
N GLU A 211 -3.31 -7.37 8.08
CA GLU A 211 -3.97 -7.91 9.28
C GLU A 211 -3.11 -7.80 10.56
N PRO A 212 -1.79 -8.08 10.53
CA PRO A 212 -0.93 -7.88 11.70
C PRO A 212 -0.80 -6.41 12.14
N HIS A 213 -1.13 -5.47 11.25
CA HIS A 213 -0.96 -4.02 11.43
C HIS A 213 -2.29 -3.26 11.59
N ARG A 214 -3.40 -3.96 11.90
CA ARG A 214 -4.74 -3.34 12.02
C ARG A 214 -4.78 -2.12 12.94
N ASP A 215 -4.05 -2.12 14.05
CA ASP A 215 -4.05 -0.97 14.96
C ASP A 215 -3.36 0.26 14.36
N HIS A 216 -2.31 0.07 13.55
CA HIS A 216 -1.72 1.16 12.78
C HIS A 216 -2.72 1.71 11.77
N PHE A 217 -3.33 0.86 10.95
CA PHE A 217 -4.34 1.27 9.96
C PHE A 217 -5.62 1.85 10.59
N THR A 218 -5.96 1.47 11.81
CA THR A 218 -7.07 2.10 12.54
C THR A 218 -6.73 3.54 12.86
N ARG A 219 -5.50 3.80 13.36
CA ARG A 219 -5.07 5.17 13.67
C ARG A 219 -5.03 6.05 12.43
N LEU A 220 -4.76 5.46 11.27
CA LEU A 220 -4.81 6.20 10.00
C LEU A 220 -6.21 6.73 9.68
N SER A 221 -7.32 6.19 10.23
CA SER A 221 -8.68 6.68 9.91
C SER A 221 -8.89 8.19 10.11
N VAL A 222 -8.09 8.84 10.97
CA VAL A 222 -8.10 10.32 11.13
C VAL A 222 -7.61 11.08 9.89
N MET A 223 -6.93 10.39 8.97
CA MET A 223 -6.50 10.88 7.66
C MET A 223 -7.57 10.68 6.58
N ASP A 224 -8.71 10.04 6.86
CA ASP A 224 -9.78 9.91 5.87
C ASP A 224 -10.28 11.31 5.47
N ILE A 225 -10.17 11.64 4.18
CA ILE A 225 -10.48 12.97 3.65
C ILE A 225 -11.89 13.07 3.06
N ARG A 226 -12.69 12.01 3.12
CA ARG A 226 -14.04 11.98 2.54
C ARG A 226 -14.94 13.09 3.06
N GLY A 227 -14.83 13.44 4.34
CA GLY A 227 -15.58 14.56 4.92
C GLY A 227 -15.31 15.88 4.19
N TYR A 228 -14.04 16.25 4.05
CA TYR A 228 -13.62 17.42 3.28
C TYR A 228 -14.04 17.31 1.81
N TYR A 229 -13.76 16.17 1.17
CA TYR A 229 -14.03 15.94 -0.25
C TYR A 229 -15.52 16.15 -0.60
N PHE A 230 -16.45 15.59 0.18
CA PHE A 230 -17.86 15.69 -0.13
C PHE A 230 -18.47 17.03 0.27
N LEU A 231 -18.12 17.59 1.43
CA LEU A 231 -18.69 18.87 1.88
C LEU A 231 -18.36 20.01 0.91
N GLN A 232 -17.15 20.05 0.33
CA GLN A 232 -16.78 21.05 -0.69
C GLN A 232 -17.60 20.96 -1.99
N ARG A 233 -18.36 19.88 -2.19
CA ARG A 233 -19.20 19.66 -3.39
C ARG A 233 -20.68 19.87 -3.12
N VAL A 234 -21.08 20.09 -1.87
CA VAL A 234 -22.45 20.42 -1.50
C VAL A 234 -22.75 21.86 -1.95
N LYS A 235 -23.80 22.03 -2.75
CA LYS A 235 -24.29 23.37 -3.11
C LYS A 235 -25.03 23.96 -1.94
N ASN A 236 -24.81 25.25 -1.64
CA ASN A 236 -25.45 25.94 -0.52
C ASN A 236 -25.19 25.29 0.85
N LEU A 237 -24.01 24.70 1.05
CA LEU A 237 -23.66 23.99 2.30
C LEU A 237 -23.94 24.84 3.55
N GLU A 238 -23.60 26.12 3.55
CA GLU A 238 -23.83 27.03 4.68
C GLU A 238 -25.31 27.08 5.10
N ASN A 239 -26.23 27.21 4.13
CA ASN A 239 -27.67 27.22 4.38
C ASN A 239 -28.16 25.87 4.90
N GLU A 240 -27.65 24.77 4.34
CA GLU A 240 -28.03 23.42 4.79
C GLU A 240 -27.50 23.09 6.20
N LEU A 241 -26.34 23.64 6.58
CA LEU A 241 -25.83 23.54 7.95
C LEU A 241 -26.60 24.44 8.92
N ALA A 242 -27.06 25.61 8.48
CA ALA A 242 -27.90 26.50 9.29
C ALA A 242 -29.30 25.91 9.52
N ASP A 243 -29.88 25.22 8.52
CA ASP A 243 -31.16 24.51 8.61
C ASP A 243 -30.97 22.99 8.70
N PHE A 244 -30.00 22.54 9.51
CA PHE A 244 -29.66 21.12 9.61
C PHE A 244 -30.85 20.26 10.06
N SER A 245 -31.69 20.79 10.95
CA SER A 245 -32.88 20.09 11.45
C SER A 245 -33.96 19.88 10.37
N GLY A 246 -33.98 20.72 9.32
CA GLY A 246 -34.87 20.60 8.16
C GLY A 246 -34.43 19.56 7.13
N LEU A 247 -33.19 19.04 7.21
CA LEU A 247 -32.68 18.01 6.32
C LEU A 247 -33.34 16.64 6.54
N THR A 248 -33.26 15.76 5.55
CA THR A 248 -33.71 14.37 5.72
C THR A 248 -32.81 13.63 6.73
N PRO A 249 -33.32 12.61 7.45
CA PRO A 249 -32.51 11.85 8.41
C PRO A 249 -31.25 11.23 7.78
N GLN A 250 -31.32 10.83 6.52
CA GLN A 250 -30.18 10.29 5.79
C GLN A 250 -29.10 11.36 5.55
N LEU A 251 -29.49 12.57 5.14
CA LEU A 251 -28.56 13.68 4.95
C LEU A 251 -27.97 14.18 6.28
N GLN A 252 -28.77 14.23 7.34
CA GLN A 252 -28.29 14.57 8.69
C GLN A 252 -27.17 13.63 9.13
N GLU A 253 -27.37 12.31 9.01
CA GLU A 253 -26.35 11.33 9.40
C GLU A 253 -25.10 11.39 8.49
N GLN A 254 -25.31 11.65 7.20
CA GLN A 254 -24.21 11.83 6.24
C GLN A 254 -23.36 13.06 6.58
N TYR A 255 -23.99 14.20 6.86
CA TYR A 255 -23.30 15.46 7.21
C TYR A 255 -22.63 15.36 8.56
N ARG A 256 -23.29 14.73 9.54
CA ARG A 256 -22.69 14.39 10.83
C ARG A 256 -21.39 13.60 10.63
N THR A 257 -21.43 12.53 9.84
CA THR A 257 -20.24 11.71 9.56
C THR A 257 -19.11 12.54 8.94
N TRP A 258 -19.42 13.39 7.95
CA TRP A 258 -18.43 14.23 7.27
C TRP A 258 -17.84 15.32 8.16
N LEU A 259 -18.66 15.97 8.99
CA LEU A 259 -18.24 17.01 9.92
C LEU A 259 -17.40 16.45 11.08
N LEU A 260 -17.75 15.26 11.59
CA LEU A 260 -16.92 14.56 12.57
C LEU A 260 -15.55 14.20 11.98
N GLN A 261 -15.51 13.79 10.71
CA GLN A 261 -14.27 13.48 10.02
C GLN A 261 -13.37 14.73 9.83
N LEU A 262 -13.95 15.89 9.48
CA LEU A 262 -13.20 17.15 9.42
C LEU A 262 -12.53 17.50 10.75
N CYS A 263 -13.25 17.33 11.85
CA CYS A 263 -12.68 17.51 13.19
C CYS A 263 -11.58 16.50 13.49
N ALA A 264 -11.73 15.24 13.07
CA ALA A 264 -10.69 14.23 13.22
C ALA A 264 -9.42 14.60 12.43
N ASN A 265 -9.54 15.15 11.21
CA ASN A 265 -8.40 15.63 10.43
C ASN A 265 -7.59 16.71 11.18
N ALA A 266 -8.23 17.53 12.02
CA ALA A 266 -7.54 18.54 12.82
C ALA A 266 -6.53 17.94 13.83
N SER A 267 -6.72 16.69 14.25
CA SER A 267 -5.76 15.98 15.12
C SER A 267 -4.43 15.68 14.42
N VAL A 268 -4.41 15.65 13.08
CA VAL A 268 -3.21 15.42 12.28
C VAL A 268 -2.38 16.69 12.16
N VAL A 269 -3.05 17.81 11.85
CA VAL A 269 -2.41 19.09 11.51
C VAL A 269 -1.93 19.82 12.76
N ALA A 270 -2.66 19.71 13.87
CA ALA A 270 -2.42 20.56 15.03
C ALA A 270 -1.12 20.23 15.81
N GLY A 271 -0.40 19.15 15.51
CA GLY A 271 0.83 18.76 16.22
C GLY A 271 0.66 18.53 17.73
N GLU A 272 -0.54 18.71 18.26
CA GLU A 272 -0.86 18.80 19.69
C GLU A 272 -2.08 17.91 20.01
N GLY A 273 -1.90 16.95 20.90
CA GLY A 273 -2.89 16.69 21.95
C GLY A 273 -4.31 16.26 21.58
N PHE A 274 -4.50 15.40 20.58
CA PHE A 274 -5.63 14.46 20.44
C PHE A 274 -7.06 15.03 20.51
N THR A 275 -7.62 15.51 19.39
CA THR A 275 -9.07 15.43 19.20
C THR A 275 -9.46 13.96 19.01
N ARG A 276 -9.78 13.27 20.12
CA ARG A 276 -10.32 11.90 20.05
C ARG A 276 -11.70 11.92 19.41
N ALA A 277 -12.13 10.80 18.83
CA ALA A 277 -13.46 10.68 18.21
C ALA A 277 -14.58 11.15 19.16
N GLU A 278 -14.45 10.87 20.46
CA GLU A 278 -15.38 11.30 21.49
C GLU A 278 -15.39 12.82 21.69
N GLN A 279 -14.24 13.49 21.56
CA GLN A 279 -14.17 14.95 21.65
C GLN A 279 -14.82 15.60 20.44
N CYS A 280 -14.54 15.11 19.22
CA CYS A 280 -15.22 15.59 18.02
C CYS A 280 -16.73 15.41 18.12
N LYS A 281 -17.19 14.27 18.64
CA LYS A 281 -18.61 14.05 18.92
C LYS A 281 -19.15 15.08 19.90
N GLY A 282 -18.51 15.31 21.04
CA GLY A 282 -18.95 16.31 22.02
C GLY A 282 -19.02 17.74 21.44
N LEU A 283 -18.02 18.14 20.66
CA LEU A 283 -18.00 19.43 19.97
C LEU A 283 -19.11 19.55 18.93
N PHE A 284 -19.38 18.48 18.17
CA PHE A 284 -20.47 18.44 17.21
C PHE A 284 -21.83 18.55 17.88
N GLU A 285 -22.10 17.77 18.93
CA GLU A 285 -23.39 17.82 19.63
C GLU A 285 -23.62 19.19 20.29
N THR A 286 -22.57 19.84 20.78
CA THR A 286 -22.64 21.22 21.29
C THR A 286 -23.01 22.19 20.17
N ALA A 287 -22.30 22.13 19.04
CA ALA A 287 -22.60 22.98 17.88
C ALA A 287 -24.00 22.73 17.30
N LEU A 288 -24.49 21.48 17.35
CA LEU A 288 -25.85 21.14 16.94
C LEU A 288 -26.89 21.75 17.89
N ALA A 289 -26.68 21.65 19.21
CA ALA A 289 -27.59 22.21 20.21
C ALA A 289 -27.64 23.75 20.17
N ASP A 290 -26.50 24.38 19.84
CA ASP A 290 -26.35 25.83 19.77
C ASP A 290 -26.68 26.41 18.36
N GLU A 291 -27.18 25.59 17.43
CA GLU A 291 -27.45 25.99 16.03
C GLU A 291 -26.20 26.60 15.32
N ALA A 292 -25.01 26.14 15.70
CA ALA A 292 -23.70 26.68 15.32
C ALA A 292 -22.89 25.75 14.39
N LEU A 293 -23.55 24.87 13.63
CA LEU A 293 -22.88 23.97 12.67
C LEU A 293 -22.09 24.69 11.56
N PRO A 294 -22.52 25.85 11.01
CA PRO A 294 -21.69 26.62 10.08
C PRO A 294 -20.32 26.99 10.69
N ALA A 295 -20.31 27.49 11.92
CA ALA A 295 -19.07 27.84 12.63
C ALA A 295 -18.21 26.61 12.95
N TYR A 296 -18.83 25.47 13.25
CA TYR A 296 -18.12 24.20 13.41
C TYR A 296 -17.41 23.79 12.11
N TYR A 297 -18.09 23.89 10.96
CA TYR A 297 -17.50 23.61 9.66
C TYR A 297 -16.32 24.54 9.35
N GLU A 298 -16.51 25.85 9.47
CA GLU A 298 -15.45 26.86 9.24
C GLU A 298 -14.20 26.59 10.08
N ARG A 299 -14.39 26.19 11.34
CA ARG A 299 -13.29 25.86 12.26
C ARG A 299 -12.43 24.70 11.76
N PHE A 300 -13.04 23.66 11.19
CA PHE A 300 -12.33 22.41 10.87
C PHE A 300 -12.03 22.20 9.39
N VAL A 301 -12.66 22.95 8.49
CA VAL A 301 -12.44 22.80 7.04
C VAL A 301 -11.01 23.08 6.62
N VAL A 302 -10.31 24.02 7.30
CA VAL A 302 -8.90 24.34 7.02
C VAL A 302 -7.99 23.13 7.28
N ALA A 303 -8.24 22.39 8.37
CA ALA A 303 -7.49 21.18 8.68
C ALA A 303 -7.79 20.06 7.68
N GLY A 304 -9.06 19.85 7.34
CA GLY A 304 -9.44 18.88 6.29
C GLY A 304 -8.79 19.19 4.95
N ALA A 305 -8.72 20.47 4.56
CA ALA A 305 -8.03 20.93 3.37
C ALA A 305 -6.51 20.66 3.43
N ALA A 306 -5.89 20.87 4.59
CA ALA A 306 -4.47 20.60 4.77
C ALA A 306 -4.13 19.11 4.64
N VAL A 307 -4.93 18.22 5.26
CA VAL A 307 -4.77 16.77 5.09
C VAL A 307 -5.05 16.34 3.64
N TYR A 308 -6.06 16.92 2.98
CA TYR A 308 -6.33 16.64 1.57
C TYR A 308 -5.13 16.97 0.67
N ARG A 309 -4.46 18.10 0.91
CA ARG A 309 -3.28 18.52 0.14
C ARG A 309 -2.07 17.59 0.30
N THR A 310 -1.92 16.88 1.43
CA THR A 310 -0.78 15.96 1.61
C THR A 310 -0.77 14.79 0.63
N TYR A 311 -1.89 14.52 -0.04
CA TYR A 311 -2.00 13.51 -1.10
C TYR A 311 -1.64 14.04 -2.49
N PHE A 312 -1.41 15.34 -2.67
CA PHE A 312 -1.25 15.93 -3.99
C PHE A 312 0.00 16.81 -4.13
N ASP A 313 0.37 17.50 -3.05
CA ASP A 313 1.49 18.43 -3.02
C ASP A 313 2.81 17.66 -3.09
N ILE A 314 3.74 18.14 -3.90
CA ILE A 314 5.08 17.54 -4.03
C ILE A 314 5.84 17.66 -2.71
N GLN A 315 6.44 16.55 -2.29
CA GLN A 315 7.30 16.45 -1.12
C GLN A 315 8.74 16.23 -1.57
N ASN A 316 9.69 16.85 -0.85
CA ASN A 316 11.12 16.73 -1.15
C ASN A 316 11.46 17.03 -2.63
N PRO A 317 11.17 18.26 -3.11
CA PRO A 317 11.41 18.61 -4.51
C PRO A 317 12.88 18.42 -4.88
N ARG A 318 13.12 17.98 -6.11
CA ARG A 318 14.47 17.71 -6.60
C ARG A 318 15.16 18.95 -7.14
N GLU A 319 16.46 19.06 -6.91
CA GLU A 319 17.27 20.15 -7.48
C GLU A 319 17.71 19.90 -8.93
N ASN A 320 17.59 18.67 -9.44
CA ASN A 320 18.12 18.27 -10.75
C ASN A 320 17.05 18.18 -11.86
N LEU A 321 15.99 18.98 -11.73
CA LEU A 321 14.95 19.17 -12.74
C LEU A 321 15.05 20.61 -13.27
N ASP A 322 15.40 20.74 -14.55
CA ASP A 322 15.56 22.01 -15.23
C ASP A 322 14.24 22.36 -15.95
N TRP A 323 13.52 23.41 -15.53
CA TRP A 323 12.27 23.84 -16.17
C TRP A 323 12.51 24.99 -17.17
N SER A 324 12.07 24.83 -18.42
CA SER A 324 12.13 25.87 -19.46
C SER A 324 10.72 26.31 -19.87
N ARG A 325 10.35 27.54 -19.52
CA ARG A 325 9.09 28.16 -19.96
C ARG A 325 9.10 28.51 -21.46
N VAL A 326 10.27 28.83 -21.99
CA VAL A 326 10.45 29.26 -23.39
C VAL A 326 10.26 28.08 -24.34
N ASP A 327 10.83 26.93 -23.98
CA ASP A 327 10.79 25.73 -24.83
C ASP A 327 9.58 24.84 -24.51
N HIS A 328 8.75 25.23 -23.54
CA HIS A 328 7.66 24.42 -23.02
C HIS A 328 8.13 23.01 -22.63
N GLN A 329 9.22 22.90 -21.86
CA GLN A 329 9.74 21.60 -21.48
C GLN A 329 10.33 21.60 -20.08
N ALA A 330 10.45 20.40 -19.49
CA ALA A 330 11.29 20.16 -18.33
C ALA A 330 12.31 19.06 -18.66
N GLU A 331 13.51 19.15 -18.12
CA GLU A 331 14.56 18.15 -18.31
C GLU A 331 14.97 17.55 -16.97
N VAL A 332 14.92 16.23 -16.85
CA VAL A 332 15.43 15.50 -15.68
C VAL A 332 16.72 14.79 -16.05
N THR A 333 17.81 15.10 -15.35
CA THR A 333 19.06 14.35 -15.51
C THR A 333 18.90 12.94 -14.96
N PHE A 334 19.19 11.92 -15.76
CA PHE A 334 18.98 10.51 -15.42
C PHE A 334 20.22 9.66 -15.73
N LEU A 335 20.52 8.65 -14.93
CA LEU A 335 21.68 7.78 -15.15
C LEU A 335 21.41 6.81 -16.30
N ASP A 336 22.32 6.78 -17.28
CA ASP A 336 22.20 5.87 -18.43
C ASP A 336 22.22 4.40 -17.96
N PRO A 337 21.16 3.59 -18.25
CA PRO A 337 21.10 2.19 -17.84
C PRO A 337 22.08 1.29 -18.62
N ARG A 338 22.80 1.84 -19.61
CA ARG A 338 23.77 1.19 -20.51
C ARG A 338 23.18 0.17 -21.48
N GLN A 339 22.02 -0.38 -21.16
CA GLN A 339 21.26 -1.28 -22.01
C GLN A 339 20.30 -0.48 -22.88
N GLN A 340 20.52 -0.47 -24.19
CA GLN A 340 19.69 0.29 -25.13
C GLN A 340 18.19 -0.01 -25.01
N PRO A 341 17.74 -1.29 -24.88
CA PRO A 341 16.31 -1.58 -24.73
C PRO A 341 15.68 -0.94 -23.48
N VAL A 342 16.44 -0.90 -22.37
CA VAL A 342 15.98 -0.26 -21.12
C VAL A 342 15.93 1.26 -21.29
N ARG A 343 16.93 1.85 -21.97
CA ARG A 343 16.96 3.29 -22.26
C ARG A 343 15.78 3.71 -23.12
N ASP A 344 15.52 2.99 -24.21
CA ASP A 344 14.41 3.27 -25.13
C ASP A 344 13.06 3.12 -24.43
N PHE A 345 12.93 2.09 -23.58
CA PHE A 345 11.78 1.88 -22.73
C PHE A 345 11.55 3.05 -21.76
N LEU A 346 12.57 3.48 -21.02
CA LEU A 346 12.47 4.61 -20.09
C LEU A 346 12.07 5.88 -20.83
N GLN A 347 12.76 6.19 -21.92
CA GLN A 347 12.53 7.40 -22.68
C GLN A 347 11.12 7.43 -23.24
N THR A 348 10.72 6.40 -23.98
CA THR A 348 9.38 6.35 -24.59
C THR A 348 8.29 6.36 -23.52
N ASN A 349 8.38 5.48 -22.53
CA ASN A 349 7.29 5.26 -21.59
C ASN A 349 7.13 6.41 -20.57
N LEU A 350 8.22 7.10 -20.20
CA LEU A 350 8.16 8.24 -19.28
C LEU A 350 7.84 9.54 -20.03
N GLU A 351 8.52 9.84 -21.15
CA GLU A 351 8.28 11.08 -21.88
C GLU A 351 6.90 11.13 -22.57
N ASP A 352 6.33 9.98 -22.97
CA ASP A 352 4.95 9.94 -23.49
C ASP A 352 3.89 10.15 -22.41
N GLU A 353 4.17 9.74 -21.17
CA GLU A 353 3.25 9.90 -20.05
C GLU A 353 3.30 11.33 -19.50
N PHE A 354 4.49 11.85 -19.23
CA PHE A 354 4.69 13.16 -18.59
C PHE A 354 4.68 14.30 -19.61
N ARG A 355 3.52 14.50 -20.25
CA ARG A 355 3.26 15.60 -21.18
C ARG A 355 1.87 16.20 -20.98
N TYR A 356 1.72 17.51 -21.15
CA TYR A 356 0.44 18.20 -21.03
C TYR A 356 0.37 19.38 -22.01
N GLN A 357 -0.58 19.31 -22.95
CA GLN A 357 -0.66 20.28 -24.06
C GLN A 357 0.67 20.32 -24.83
N GLU A 358 1.28 21.50 -24.97
CA GLU A 358 2.58 21.68 -25.63
C GLU A 358 3.76 21.41 -24.67
N TRP A 359 3.51 21.20 -23.38
CA TRP A 359 4.56 20.94 -22.40
C TRP A 359 4.95 19.46 -22.36
N GLN A 360 6.26 19.17 -22.28
CA GLN A 360 6.77 17.79 -22.16
C GLN A 360 7.99 17.69 -21.23
N LEU A 361 8.08 16.58 -20.49
CA LEU A 361 9.28 16.21 -19.73
C LEU A 361 10.22 15.34 -20.59
N HIS A 362 11.51 15.65 -20.56
CA HIS A 362 12.58 14.91 -21.24
C HIS A 362 13.61 14.34 -20.26
N LEU A 363 14.19 13.19 -20.61
CA LEU A 363 15.26 12.55 -19.85
C LEU A 363 16.63 12.84 -20.48
N ARG A 364 17.50 13.54 -19.74
CA ARG A 364 18.91 13.71 -20.12
C ARG A 364 19.76 12.61 -19.52
N PHE A 365 20.11 11.62 -20.34
CA PHE A 365 20.96 10.51 -19.90
C PHE A 365 22.43 10.91 -19.73
N VAL A 366 22.99 10.69 -18.54
CA VAL A 366 24.40 10.92 -18.20
C VAL A 366 25.08 9.63 -17.76
N LYS A 367 26.41 9.54 -17.96
CA LYS A 367 27.18 8.32 -17.64
C LYS A 367 27.46 8.15 -16.14
N ARG A 368 27.46 9.24 -15.37
CA ARG A 368 27.80 9.28 -13.95
C ARG A 368 27.31 10.59 -13.31
N GLY A 369 27.04 10.54 -12.01
CA GLY A 369 26.77 11.71 -11.15
C GLY A 369 26.25 11.24 -9.80
N ALA A 370 26.61 11.95 -8.72
CA ALA A 370 26.08 11.66 -7.39
C ALA A 370 24.63 12.17 -7.29
N GLY A 371 23.74 11.38 -6.67
CA GLY A 371 22.32 11.73 -6.53
C GLY A 371 21.53 11.79 -7.84
N VAL A 372 22.14 11.40 -8.97
CA VAL A 372 21.46 11.34 -10.25
C VAL A 372 20.47 10.17 -10.23
N PRO A 373 19.18 10.41 -10.54
CA PRO A 373 18.19 9.36 -10.52
C PRO A 373 18.53 8.20 -11.46
N ARG A 374 18.19 6.98 -11.06
CA ARG A 374 18.49 5.75 -11.81
C ARG A 374 17.40 4.70 -11.65
N VAL A 375 17.39 3.72 -12.55
CA VAL A 375 16.62 2.49 -12.40
C VAL A 375 17.54 1.32 -12.02
N LEU A 376 17.09 0.49 -11.09
CA LEU A 376 17.74 -0.74 -10.65
C LEU A 376 16.77 -1.91 -10.85
N PHE A 377 17.21 -2.96 -11.53
CA PHE A 377 16.41 -4.17 -11.72
C PHE A 377 16.85 -5.24 -10.73
N GLU A 378 15.93 -5.68 -9.86
CA GLU A 378 16.16 -6.71 -8.85
C GLU A 378 15.13 -7.84 -9.01
N ALA A 379 15.59 -9.08 -8.96
CA ALA A 379 14.69 -10.22 -9.12
C ALA A 379 13.71 -10.31 -7.94
N ASN A 380 12.41 -10.40 -8.25
CA ASN A 380 11.31 -10.51 -7.29
C ASN A 380 11.14 -9.28 -6.37
N ALA A 381 11.70 -8.13 -6.74
CA ALA A 381 11.47 -6.89 -6.01
C ALA A 381 10.13 -6.26 -6.41
N ALA A 382 9.37 -5.77 -5.44
CA ALA A 382 8.23 -4.91 -5.72
C ALA A 382 8.75 -3.54 -6.24
N PRO A 383 8.14 -2.96 -7.29
CA PRO A 383 8.49 -1.61 -7.72
C PRO A 383 8.37 -0.61 -6.58
N HIS A 384 9.39 0.25 -6.43
CA HIS A 384 9.40 1.32 -5.43
C HIS A 384 10.47 2.35 -5.75
N VAL A 385 10.33 3.57 -5.21
CA VAL A 385 11.43 4.52 -5.02
C VAL A 385 11.99 4.40 -3.60
N ASN A 386 13.28 4.67 -3.41
CA ASN A 386 13.93 4.76 -2.09
C ASN A 386 13.50 6.00 -1.26
N GLY A 387 12.21 6.34 -1.28
CA GLY A 387 11.59 7.50 -0.65
C GLY A 387 11.01 8.48 -1.68
N ILE A 388 10.02 9.29 -1.27
CA ILE A 388 9.48 10.38 -2.09
C ILE A 388 10.59 11.42 -2.32
N GLY A 389 10.86 11.75 -3.59
CA GLY A 389 12.02 12.55 -4.00
C GLY A 389 13.35 11.76 -4.06
N GLY A 390 13.32 10.45 -3.83
CA GLY A 390 14.48 9.57 -3.84
C GLY A 390 15.07 9.33 -5.23
N ASP A 391 16.32 8.88 -5.33
CA ASP A 391 17.10 8.79 -6.56
C ASP A 391 17.11 7.40 -7.23
N THR A 392 16.44 6.40 -6.64
CA THR A 392 16.53 5.02 -7.14
C THR A 392 15.14 4.45 -7.30
N ILE A 393 14.75 4.18 -8.55
CA ILE A 393 13.58 3.37 -8.87
C ILE A 393 14.05 1.90 -8.93
N THR A 394 13.53 1.07 -8.05
CA THR A 394 13.71 -0.38 -8.12
C THR A 394 12.57 -0.98 -8.93
N MET A 395 12.88 -1.88 -9.86
CA MET A 395 11.93 -2.62 -10.70
C MET A 395 12.22 -4.12 -10.61
N ASN A 396 11.20 -4.95 -10.83
CA ASN A 396 11.39 -6.40 -10.87
C ASN A 396 12.14 -6.81 -12.14
N ALA A 397 13.28 -7.49 -12.01
CA ALA A 397 14.07 -7.98 -13.14
C ALA A 397 13.39 -9.12 -13.92
N ASN A 398 12.39 -9.78 -13.32
CA ASN A 398 11.67 -10.90 -13.93
C ASN A 398 10.47 -10.48 -14.78
N ASP A 399 10.03 -9.22 -14.65
CA ASP A 399 8.86 -8.72 -15.37
C ASP A 399 9.25 -8.22 -16.77
N SER A 400 8.36 -8.45 -17.74
CA SER A 400 8.57 -7.97 -19.10
C SER A 400 8.33 -6.46 -19.18
N LEU A 401 9.26 -5.72 -19.80
CA LEU A 401 9.10 -4.29 -20.08
C LEU A 401 7.90 -4.00 -20.99
N ASP A 402 7.40 -4.99 -21.73
CA ASP A 402 6.21 -4.87 -22.57
C ASP A 402 4.90 -5.05 -21.82
N GLU A 403 4.97 -5.57 -20.59
CA GLU A 403 3.80 -5.80 -19.77
C GLU A 403 3.24 -4.46 -19.27
N PHE A 404 1.92 -4.30 -19.38
CA PHE A 404 1.25 -3.04 -19.03
C PHE A 404 1.50 -2.66 -17.57
N GLY A 405 1.47 -3.64 -16.65
CA GLY A 405 1.73 -3.42 -15.24
C GLY A 405 3.12 -2.82 -15.00
N THR A 406 4.14 -3.38 -15.65
CA THR A 406 5.52 -2.88 -15.61
C THR A 406 5.64 -1.46 -16.14
N ARG A 407 5.01 -1.17 -17.30
CA ARG A 407 4.95 0.19 -17.86
C ARG A 407 4.29 1.18 -16.93
N TRP A 408 3.16 0.83 -16.33
CA TRP A 408 2.47 1.70 -15.37
C TRP A 408 3.30 1.90 -14.10
N ALA A 409 3.85 0.82 -13.54
CA ALA A 409 4.63 0.87 -12.31
C ALA A 409 5.79 1.85 -12.44
N ILE A 410 6.59 1.79 -13.51
CA ILE A 410 7.71 2.72 -13.64
C ILE A 410 7.26 4.18 -13.84
N ARG A 411 6.12 4.43 -14.49
CA ARG A 411 5.56 5.79 -14.62
C ARG A 411 5.13 6.34 -13.25
N HIS A 412 4.48 5.50 -12.45
CA HIS A 412 4.07 5.82 -11.09
C HIS A 412 5.29 6.06 -10.17
N GLU A 413 6.27 5.15 -10.17
CA GLU A 413 7.52 5.32 -9.42
C GLU A 413 8.29 6.57 -9.88
N PHE A 414 8.28 6.88 -11.17
CA PHE A 414 8.88 8.13 -11.65
C PHE A 414 8.15 9.37 -11.09
N GLY A 415 6.83 9.30 -10.89
CA GLY A 415 6.08 10.33 -10.17
C GLY A 415 6.58 10.52 -8.73
N HIS A 416 6.85 9.44 -7.99
CA HIS A 416 7.46 9.52 -6.66
C HIS A 416 8.88 10.09 -6.68
N LEU A 417 9.66 9.78 -7.71
CA LEU A 417 10.98 10.38 -7.93
C LEU A 417 10.85 11.90 -8.09
N LEU A 418 9.84 12.40 -8.80
CA LEU A 418 9.53 13.83 -8.95
C LEU A 418 8.97 14.47 -7.65
N GLY A 419 8.71 13.65 -6.63
CA GLY A 419 8.25 14.08 -5.32
C GLY A 419 6.74 13.98 -5.11
N PHE A 420 5.97 13.45 -6.06
CA PHE A 420 4.55 13.23 -5.84
C PHE A 420 4.31 12.13 -4.79
N PRO A 421 3.42 12.34 -3.81
CA PRO A 421 2.96 11.28 -2.93
C PRO A 421 1.92 10.39 -3.64
N ASP A 422 1.64 9.24 -3.02
CA ASP A 422 0.47 8.43 -3.36
C ASP A 422 -0.83 9.20 -3.07
N CYS A 423 -1.82 9.10 -3.96
CA CYS A 423 -3.13 9.73 -3.78
C CYS A 423 -4.31 8.73 -3.66
N TYR A 424 -4.00 7.52 -3.21
CA TYR A 424 -4.98 6.60 -2.63
C TYR A 424 -4.84 6.57 -1.11
N PHE A 425 -5.89 6.13 -0.42
CA PHE A 425 -5.89 6.08 1.03
C PHE A 425 -6.47 4.78 1.56
N GLU A 426 -5.87 4.28 2.64
CA GLU A 426 -6.24 3.02 3.28
C GLU A 426 -6.26 3.12 4.80
N PHE A 427 -7.30 2.56 5.40
CA PHE A 427 -7.44 2.48 6.84
C PHE A 427 -8.25 1.25 7.24
N PHE A 428 -8.20 0.89 8.52
CA PHE A 428 -8.98 -0.22 9.07
C PHE A 428 -10.20 0.33 9.81
N ASP A 429 -11.39 -0.06 9.37
CA ASP A 429 -12.66 0.28 9.99
C ASP A 429 -13.03 -0.76 11.05
N LYS A 430 -12.80 -0.42 12.32
CA LYS A 430 -13.07 -1.32 13.46
C LYS A 430 -14.55 -1.69 13.62
N THR A 431 -15.48 -0.91 13.05
CA THR A 431 -16.91 -1.18 13.22
C THR A 431 -17.40 -2.36 12.39
N VAL A 432 -16.80 -2.54 11.21
CA VAL A 432 -17.12 -3.63 10.28
C VAL A 432 -16.00 -4.67 10.17
N GLU A 433 -14.85 -4.42 10.81
CA GLU A 433 -13.64 -5.25 10.77
C GLU A 433 -13.06 -5.44 9.37
N GLU A 434 -13.05 -4.38 8.57
CA GLU A 434 -12.57 -4.39 7.19
C GLU A 434 -11.54 -3.30 6.94
N MET A 435 -10.60 -3.57 6.05
CA MET A 435 -9.82 -2.53 5.38
C MET A 435 -10.74 -1.77 4.43
N VAL A 436 -10.61 -0.46 4.41
CA VAL A 436 -11.26 0.45 3.48
C VAL A 436 -10.16 1.08 2.64
N THR A 437 -10.28 0.99 1.31
CA THR A 437 -9.34 1.57 0.36
C THR A 437 -10.07 2.35 -0.71
N TYR A 438 -9.55 3.51 -1.10
CA TYR A 438 -10.06 4.30 -2.22
C TYR A 438 -8.98 5.17 -2.84
N GLN A 439 -9.23 5.58 -4.08
CA GLN A 439 -8.43 6.46 -4.91
C GLN A 439 -9.13 7.81 -4.97
N ILE A 440 -8.43 8.88 -4.61
CA ILE A 440 -9.05 10.20 -4.50
C ILE A 440 -9.45 10.73 -5.89
N ASP A 441 -8.60 10.52 -6.89
CA ASP A 441 -8.87 10.79 -8.30
C ASP A 441 -8.45 9.59 -9.17
N PRO A 442 -9.38 8.71 -9.60
CA PRO A 442 -9.04 7.55 -10.42
C PRO A 442 -8.39 7.87 -11.78
N THR A 443 -8.43 9.14 -12.21
CA THR A 443 -7.79 9.59 -13.46
C THR A 443 -6.35 10.06 -13.26
N ASP A 444 -5.88 10.17 -12.03
CA ASP A 444 -4.52 10.61 -11.69
C ASP A 444 -3.55 9.42 -11.58
N LEU A 445 -2.39 9.53 -12.23
CA LEU A 445 -1.35 8.50 -12.26
C LEU A 445 -0.89 8.08 -10.85
N MET A 446 -0.90 9.01 -9.89
CA MET A 446 -0.46 8.75 -8.52
C MET A 446 -1.56 8.13 -7.65
N CYS A 447 -2.78 8.07 -8.15
CA CYS A 447 -3.94 7.51 -7.44
C CYS A 447 -4.28 6.12 -7.96
N SER A 448 -4.10 5.88 -9.26
CA SER A 448 -4.72 4.73 -9.93
C SER A 448 -3.90 4.14 -11.07
N ARG A 449 -4.05 2.83 -11.23
CA ARG A 449 -3.62 2.08 -12.41
C ARG A 449 -4.36 2.45 -13.70
N ALA A 450 -5.52 3.08 -13.57
CA ALA A 450 -6.28 3.67 -14.68
C ALA A 450 -5.88 5.12 -14.96
N GLY A 451 -5.06 5.71 -14.08
CA GLY A 451 -4.72 7.13 -14.12
C GLY A 451 -3.59 7.44 -15.09
N HIS A 452 -3.52 8.72 -15.43
CA HIS A 452 -2.53 9.30 -16.33
C HIS A 452 -2.00 10.60 -15.75
N PHE A 453 -0.96 11.16 -16.39
CA PHE A 453 -0.54 12.52 -16.10
C PHE A 453 -1.67 13.52 -16.37
N THR A 454 -2.04 14.29 -15.36
CA THR A 454 -3.20 15.20 -15.42
C THR A 454 -2.80 16.67 -15.43
N LYS A 455 -3.77 17.54 -15.74
CA LYS A 455 -3.63 18.99 -15.57
C LYS A 455 -3.23 19.38 -14.13
N ARG A 456 -3.71 18.64 -13.13
CA ARG A 456 -3.37 18.89 -11.71
C ARG A 456 -1.89 18.62 -11.48
N MET A 457 -1.39 17.47 -11.94
CA MET A 457 0.04 17.13 -11.83
C MET A 457 0.93 18.16 -12.52
N TYR A 458 0.57 18.56 -13.75
CA TYR A 458 1.30 19.63 -14.46
C TYR A 458 1.37 20.92 -13.65
N ARG A 459 0.23 21.38 -13.09
CA ARG A 459 0.18 22.61 -12.27
C ARG A 459 1.03 22.51 -11.02
N GLU A 460 1.07 21.34 -10.39
CA GLU A 460 1.90 21.12 -9.22
C GLU A 460 3.39 21.14 -9.57
N LEU A 461 3.79 20.48 -10.67
CA LEU A 461 5.16 20.59 -11.17
C LEU A 461 5.52 22.04 -11.53
N GLU A 462 4.63 22.77 -12.21
CA GLU A 462 4.86 24.17 -12.56
C GLU A 462 4.98 25.07 -11.32
N ALA A 463 4.16 24.83 -10.29
CA ALA A 463 4.22 25.60 -9.05
C ALA A 463 5.52 25.37 -8.28
N VAL A 464 6.05 24.14 -8.31
CA VAL A 464 7.22 23.76 -7.51
C VAL A 464 8.54 23.98 -8.26
N TYR A 465 8.57 23.69 -9.56
CA TYR A 465 9.78 23.73 -10.38
C TYR A 465 9.78 24.84 -11.42
N GLY A 466 8.62 25.42 -11.74
CA GLY A 466 8.48 26.44 -12.77
C GLY A 466 8.65 27.87 -12.27
N GLU A 467 8.70 28.11 -10.96
CA GLU A 467 9.07 29.43 -10.44
C GLU A 467 10.53 29.71 -10.86
N GLU A 468 10.70 30.72 -11.71
CA GLU A 468 12.02 31.31 -11.88
C GLU A 468 12.40 31.81 -10.50
N VAL A 469 13.41 31.17 -9.89
CA VAL A 469 14.18 31.86 -8.86
C VAL A 469 14.66 33.11 -9.57
N GLU A 470 13.98 34.24 -9.34
CA GLU A 470 14.58 35.55 -9.56
C GLU A 470 15.85 35.50 -8.72
N VAL A 471 16.94 35.06 -9.34
CA VAL A 471 18.27 35.20 -8.80
C VAL A 471 18.41 36.70 -8.72
N ALA A 472 18.09 37.24 -7.55
CA ALA A 472 18.32 38.62 -7.21
C ALA A 472 19.83 38.81 -7.33
N ILE A 473 20.28 39.16 -8.53
CA ILE A 473 21.61 39.68 -8.78
C ILE A 473 21.64 41.00 -8.01
N ARG A 474 22.16 40.93 -6.79
CA ARG A 474 22.55 42.08 -5.98
C ARG A 474 24.06 42.17 -5.94
#